data_AF-A0A7X7I7W3-F1
#
_entry.id   AF-A0A7X7I7W3-F1
#
_cell.length_a   1.000
_cell.length_b   1.000
_cell.length_c   1.000
_cell.angle_alpha   90.00
_cell.angle_beta   90.00
_cell.angle_gamma   90.00
#
_symmetry.space_group_name_H-M   'P 1'
#
loop_
_entity.id
_entity.type
_entity.pdbx_description
1 polymer ?
#
loop_
_entity_poly.entity_id
_entity_poly.type
_entity_poly.pdbx_seq_one_letter_code
_entity_poly.pdbx_strand_id
1 'polypeptide(L)'
;NEPHNKKKIKEPFVIGAVIDLRRCLNLLQIDALLELKTAYNFFRDRHTDAGYDTFPENKPINGEEKLIRHLDCAVIEMVHVLKKALKKEPYDTIRGVFFEGKDLYEGAGFREKNHIQICVRNRNCIKGYFLPRAKGPDSYPDSLLQELNLSAS
;
A
#
# COMPACT_ATOMS: atom_id res chain seq x y z
N ASN A 1 15.87 3.53 -4.00
CA ASN A 1 15.18 3.84 -5.27
C ASN A 1 14.76 5.29 -5.27
N GLU A 2 15.52 6.16 -5.95
CA GLU A 2 15.05 7.52 -6.22
C GLU A 2 13.85 7.49 -7.19
N PRO A 3 12.85 8.37 -7.02
CA PRO A 3 11.75 8.48 -7.97
C PRO A 3 12.31 8.79 -9.36
N HIS A 4 12.12 7.85 -10.29
CA HIS A 4 12.68 7.89 -11.66
C HIS A 4 12.10 9.00 -12.55
N ASN A 5 11.26 9.90 -12.04
CA ASN A 5 10.69 10.98 -12.83
C ASN A 5 10.54 12.26 -12.01
N LYS A 6 11.43 13.23 -12.25
CA LYS A 6 11.37 14.58 -11.64
C LYS A 6 10.32 15.48 -12.32
N LYS A 7 9.67 15.04 -13.40
CA LYS A 7 8.64 15.81 -14.12
C LYS A 7 7.26 15.47 -13.58
N LYS A 8 6.50 16.50 -13.19
CA LYS A 8 5.07 16.35 -12.89
C LYS A 8 4.35 15.75 -14.11
N ILE A 9 3.57 14.70 -13.87
CA ILE A 9 2.66 14.14 -14.87
C ILE A 9 1.61 15.21 -15.18
N LYS A 10 1.52 15.63 -16.45
CA LYS A 10 0.55 16.64 -16.89
C LYS A 10 -0.83 16.04 -17.14
N GLU A 11 -0.85 14.93 -17.87
CA GLU A 11 -2.07 14.21 -18.25
C GLU A 11 -2.02 12.80 -17.64
N PRO A 12 -2.74 12.55 -16.53
CA PRO A 12 -2.81 11.20 -15.96
C PRO A 12 -3.63 10.28 -16.87
N PHE A 13 -3.28 9.00 -16.87
CA PHE A 13 -3.96 7.98 -17.66
C PHE A 13 -4.33 6.78 -16.80
N VAL A 14 -5.49 6.18 -17.06
CA VAL A 14 -6.03 5.06 -16.27
C VAL A 14 -6.01 3.79 -17.11
N ILE A 15 -5.52 2.70 -16.50
CA ILE A 15 -5.58 1.34 -17.04
C ILE A 15 -6.30 0.46 -16.02
N GLY A 16 -7.22 -0.37 -16.49
CA GLY A 16 -7.82 -1.43 -15.68
C GLY A 16 -6.95 -2.68 -15.69
N ALA A 17 -6.92 -3.43 -14.60
CA ALA A 17 -6.19 -4.69 -14.50
C ALA A 17 -7.03 -5.77 -13.81
N VAL A 18 -6.87 -7.01 -14.25
CA VAL A 18 -7.41 -8.19 -13.58
C VAL A 18 -6.28 -8.85 -12.81
N ILE A 19 -6.37 -8.85 -11.49
CA ILE A 19 -5.33 -9.34 -10.58
C ILE A 19 -5.87 -10.53 -9.77
N ASP A 20 -5.21 -11.68 -9.90
CA ASP A 20 -5.40 -12.88 -9.09
C ASP A 20 -4.44 -12.82 -7.90
N LEU A 21 -4.97 -12.62 -6.69
CA LEU A 21 -4.13 -12.38 -5.50
C LEU A 21 -3.35 -13.63 -5.02
N ARG A 22 -3.80 -14.84 -5.37
CA ARG A 22 -3.17 -16.11 -4.96
C ARG A 22 -2.75 -16.10 -3.48
N ARG A 23 -1.51 -16.48 -3.15
CA ARG A 23 -0.98 -16.44 -1.79
C ARG A 23 -0.69 -14.98 -1.41
N CYS A 24 -1.70 -14.30 -0.87
CA CYS A 24 -1.61 -12.89 -0.51
C CYS A 24 -1.21 -12.71 0.96
N LEU A 25 -0.18 -11.89 1.23
CA LEU A 25 0.01 -11.30 2.55
C LEU A 25 -1.05 -10.23 2.76
N ASN A 26 -2.18 -10.59 3.35
CA ASN A 26 -3.29 -9.68 3.56
C ASN A 26 -3.17 -9.04 4.95
N LEU A 27 -2.69 -7.80 5.00
CA LEU A 27 -2.44 -7.05 6.24
C LEU A 27 -3.70 -6.63 7.00
N LEU A 28 -4.87 -7.09 6.56
CA LEU A 28 -6.12 -7.02 7.32
C LEU A 28 -6.34 -8.26 8.21
N GLN A 29 -5.52 -9.30 8.05
CA GLN A 29 -5.62 -10.54 8.82
C GLN A 29 -4.61 -10.54 9.96
N ILE A 30 -5.02 -11.08 11.11
CA ILE A 30 -4.24 -11.07 12.35
C ILE A 30 -2.94 -11.86 12.19
N ASP A 31 -2.98 -13.02 11.52
CA ASP A 31 -1.82 -13.87 11.25
C ASP A 31 -0.77 -13.17 10.38
N ALA A 32 -1.21 -12.47 9.34
CA ALA A 32 -0.34 -11.64 8.50
C ALA A 32 0.31 -10.49 9.29
N LEU A 33 -0.44 -9.84 10.19
CA LEU A 33 0.09 -8.79 11.06
C LEU A 33 1.11 -9.32 12.07
N LEU A 34 0.89 -10.51 12.61
CA LEU A 34 1.86 -11.18 13.48
C LEU A 34 3.14 -11.53 12.71
N GLU A 35 3.03 -12.07 11.50
CA GLU A 35 4.20 -12.35 10.65
C GLU A 35 5.00 -11.08 10.33
N LEU A 36 4.31 -9.97 10.03
CA LEU A 36 4.94 -8.68 9.78
C LEU A 36 5.68 -8.15 11.02
N LYS A 37 5.08 -8.29 12.22
CA LYS A 37 5.72 -7.91 13.49
C LYS A 37 6.95 -8.74 13.79
N THR A 38 6.91 -10.06 13.56
CA THR A 38 8.08 -10.93 13.67
C THR A 38 9.19 -10.50 12.72
N ALA A 39 8.85 -10.18 11.47
CA ALA A 39 9.82 -9.71 10.49
C ALA A 39 10.44 -8.36 10.89
N TYR A 40 9.67 -7.42 11.45
CA TYR A 40 10.19 -6.15 11.96
C TYR A 40 11.20 -6.36 13.09
N ASN A 41 10.87 -7.21 14.08
CA ASN A 41 11.77 -7.47 15.20
C ASN A 41 13.09 -8.08 14.69
N PHE A 42 13.02 -9.08 13.81
CA PHE A 42 14.21 -9.67 13.22
C PHE A 42 15.02 -8.67 12.39
N PHE A 43 14.34 -7.81 11.62
CA PHE A 43 14.99 -6.75 10.84
C PHE A 43 15.74 -5.77 11.75
N ARG A 44 15.10 -5.31 12.83
CA ARG A 44 15.70 -4.42 13.82
C ARG A 44 16.91 -5.05 14.48
N ASP A 45 16.77 -6.26 15.01
CA ASP A 45 17.84 -6.94 15.76
C ASP A 45 19.07 -7.16 14.86
N ARG A 46 18.84 -7.65 13.63
CA ARG A 46 19.91 -7.82 12.63
C ARG A 46 20.57 -6.49 12.23
N HIS A 47 19.81 -5.39 12.22
CA HIS A 47 20.35 -4.08 11.89
C HIS A 47 21.27 -3.56 12.99
N THR A 48 20.85 -3.72 14.25
CA THR A 48 21.65 -3.40 15.44
C THR A 48 22.93 -4.23 15.49
N ASP A 49 22.83 -5.56 15.31
CA ASP A 49 23.98 -6.47 15.37
C ASP A 49 25.03 -6.19 14.29
N ALA A 50 24.57 -5.73 13.12
CA ALA A 50 25.45 -5.40 12.00
C ALA A 50 26.08 -4.00 12.11
N GLY A 51 25.73 -3.22 13.13
CA GLY A 51 26.29 -1.89 13.36
C GLY A 51 25.96 -0.88 12.26
N TYR A 52 24.79 -1.00 11.62
CA TYR A 52 24.39 -0.02 10.61
C TYR A 52 23.98 1.30 11.28
N ASP A 53 24.55 2.40 10.80
CA ASP A 53 24.30 3.75 11.34
C ASP A 53 22.92 4.32 10.99
N THR A 54 22.21 3.73 10.02
CA THR A 54 20.96 4.29 9.49
C THR A 54 19.84 3.25 9.37
N PHE A 55 18.81 3.39 10.20
CA PHE A 55 17.60 2.58 10.12
C PHE A 55 16.56 3.27 9.21
N PRO A 56 15.85 2.52 8.33
CA PRO A 56 14.83 3.13 7.49
C PRO A 56 13.65 3.63 8.33
N GLU A 57 13.08 4.76 7.93
CA GLU A 57 11.96 5.39 8.61
C GLU A 57 10.84 5.71 7.63
N ASN A 58 9.62 5.65 8.12
CA ASN A 58 8.48 6.18 7.39
C ASN A 58 8.43 7.70 7.56
N LYS A 59 8.61 8.43 6.45
CA LYS A 59 8.77 9.89 6.43
C LYS A 59 7.52 10.59 5.88
N PRO A 60 7.19 11.78 6.38
CA PRO A 60 6.14 12.59 5.78
C PRO A 60 6.61 13.29 4.51
N ILE A 61 5.68 13.55 3.58
CA ILE A 61 5.95 14.41 2.40
C ILE A 61 5.66 15.88 2.73
N ASN A 62 4.62 16.16 3.53
CA ASN A 62 4.18 17.52 3.88
C ASN A 62 3.98 17.71 5.40
N GLY A 63 4.78 17.05 6.24
CA GLY A 63 4.74 17.20 7.70
C GLY A 63 3.59 16.48 8.43
N GLU A 64 2.51 16.10 7.74
CA GLU A 64 1.32 15.53 8.40
C GLU A 64 1.24 14.01 8.29
N GLU A 65 1.50 13.44 7.11
CA GLU A 65 1.28 12.01 6.84
C GLU A 65 2.53 11.32 6.34
N LYS A 66 2.83 10.16 6.91
CA LYS A 66 3.96 9.31 6.54
C LYS A 66 3.75 8.63 5.17
N LEU A 67 3.70 9.39 4.08
CA LEU A 67 3.45 8.85 2.74
C LEU A 67 4.68 8.12 2.15
N ILE A 68 5.88 8.42 2.62
CA ILE A 68 7.10 7.70 2.23
C ILE A 68 7.33 6.56 3.22
N ARG A 69 7.06 5.32 2.78
CA ARG A 69 6.98 4.14 3.65
C ARG A 69 8.23 3.24 3.59
N HIS A 70 9.42 3.80 3.80
CA HIS A 70 10.67 3.04 3.67
C HIS A 70 10.80 1.91 4.69
N LEU A 71 10.38 2.14 5.94
CA LEU A 71 10.41 1.10 6.96
C LEU A 71 9.43 -0.02 6.62
N ASP A 72 8.17 0.32 6.29
CA ASP A 72 7.15 -0.68 5.99
C ASP A 72 7.56 -1.53 4.78
N CYS A 73 8.14 -0.92 3.75
CA CYS A 73 8.72 -1.62 2.60
C CYS A 73 9.83 -2.59 3.03
N ALA A 74 10.80 -2.12 3.83
CA ALA A 74 11.90 -2.96 4.31
C ALA A 74 11.41 -4.15 5.16
N VAL A 75 10.41 -3.93 6.01
CA VAL A 75 9.81 -4.99 6.84
C VAL A 75 9.08 -6.02 5.98
N ILE A 76 8.30 -5.58 4.99
CA ILE A 76 7.63 -6.49 4.03
C ILE A 76 8.68 -7.31 3.26
N GLU A 77 9.78 -6.69 2.80
CA GLU A 77 10.88 -7.44 2.19
C GLU A 77 11.50 -8.46 3.16
N MET A 78 11.64 -8.11 4.44
CA MET A 78 12.14 -9.04 5.45
C MET A 78 11.23 -10.26 5.63
N VAL A 79 9.90 -10.12 5.54
CA VAL A 79 8.98 -11.27 5.54
C VAL A 79 9.38 -12.26 4.44
N HIS A 80 9.66 -11.77 3.23
CA HIS A 80 10.06 -12.63 2.12
C HIS A 80 11.45 -13.26 2.32
N VAL A 81 12.40 -12.51 2.89
CA VAL A 81 13.73 -13.05 3.26
C VAL A 81 13.59 -14.19 4.26
N LEU A 82 12.80 -14.00 5.32
CA LEU A 82 12.57 -15.02 6.35
C LEU A 82 11.88 -16.25 5.77
N LYS A 83 10.87 -16.08 4.92
CA LYS A 83 10.23 -17.23 4.24
C LYS A 83 11.22 -18.03 3.42
N LYS A 84 12.09 -17.36 2.65
CA LYS A 84 13.14 -18.03 1.87
C LYS A 84 14.09 -18.81 2.78
N ALA A 85 14.56 -18.20 3.88
CA ALA A 85 15.44 -18.85 4.84
C ALA A 85 14.79 -20.08 5.49
N LEU A 86 13.49 -20.00 5.80
CA LEU A 86 12.69 -21.08 6.38
C LEU A 86 12.15 -22.08 5.36
N LYS A 87 12.52 -21.96 4.06
CA LYS A 87 12.00 -22.79 2.95
C LYS A 87 10.47 -22.84 2.89
N LYS A 88 9.82 -21.70 3.17
CA LYS A 88 8.36 -21.52 3.06
C LYS A 88 7.98 -20.85 1.74
N GLU A 89 6.79 -21.16 1.26
CA GLU A 89 6.22 -20.58 0.03
C GLU A 89 6.11 -19.04 0.10
N PRO A 90 6.65 -18.29 -0.89
CA PRO A 90 6.61 -16.84 -0.91
C PRO A 90 5.19 -16.31 -1.12
N TYR A 91 4.94 -15.06 -0.72
CA TYR A 91 3.70 -14.39 -1.10
C TYR A 91 3.75 -13.90 -2.55
N ASP A 92 2.65 -14.10 -3.25
CA ASP A 92 2.41 -13.67 -4.63
C ASP A 92 2.01 -12.19 -4.69
N THR A 93 1.21 -11.75 -3.73
CA THR A 93 0.76 -10.36 -3.58
C THR A 93 0.76 -9.92 -2.12
N ILE A 94 0.71 -8.62 -1.90
CA ILE A 94 0.49 -8.01 -0.59
C ILE A 94 -0.69 -7.05 -0.71
N ARG A 95 -1.61 -7.08 0.25
CA ARG A 95 -2.76 -6.19 0.33
C ARG A 95 -2.74 -5.48 1.67
N GLY A 96 -2.80 -4.16 1.67
CA GLY A 96 -2.87 -3.35 2.89
C GLY A 96 -3.88 -2.21 2.75
N VAL A 97 -4.49 -1.85 3.86
CA VAL A 97 -5.26 -0.60 3.97
C VAL A 97 -4.33 0.51 4.39
N PHE A 98 -4.48 1.67 3.76
CA PHE A 98 -3.76 2.88 4.07
C PHE A 98 -4.76 3.92 4.54
N PHE A 99 -4.49 4.47 5.72
CA PHE A 99 -5.28 5.50 6.35
C PHE A 99 -4.63 6.85 6.06
N GLU A 100 -5.33 7.69 5.32
CA GLU A 100 -4.86 9.02 4.87
C GLU A 100 -5.99 10.04 5.02
N GLY A 101 -5.63 11.31 5.23
CA GLY A 101 -6.54 12.38 5.54
C GLY A 101 -6.82 12.53 7.04
N LYS A 102 -7.70 13.48 7.35
CA LYS A 102 -8.19 13.70 8.73
C LYS A 102 -9.12 12.57 9.14
N ASP A 103 -9.45 12.53 10.43
CA ASP A 103 -10.52 11.67 10.92
C ASP A 103 -11.80 11.99 10.15
N LEU A 104 -12.54 10.95 9.74
CA LEU A 104 -13.76 11.13 8.94
C LEU A 104 -14.84 11.96 9.67
N TYR A 105 -14.83 11.90 10.99
CA TYR A 105 -15.62 12.70 11.93
C TYR A 105 -14.94 12.62 13.31
N GLU A 106 -15.39 13.42 14.29
CA GLU A 106 -14.79 13.46 15.63
C GLU A 106 -14.75 12.06 16.29
N GLY A 107 -13.54 11.60 16.64
CA GLY A 107 -13.32 10.29 17.25
C GLY A 107 -13.38 9.10 16.31
N ALA A 108 -13.41 9.30 14.98
CA ALA A 108 -13.49 8.22 14.01
C ALA A 108 -12.24 7.33 13.97
N GLY A 109 -12.44 6.02 13.84
CA GLY A 109 -11.37 5.08 13.45
C GLY A 109 -11.07 5.06 11.94
N PHE A 110 -11.82 5.83 11.15
CA PHE A 110 -11.67 5.96 9.70
C PHE A 110 -11.12 7.33 9.31
N ARG A 111 -10.46 7.40 8.16
CA ARG A 111 -9.95 8.65 7.58
C ARG A 111 -10.63 8.96 6.25
N GLU A 112 -10.60 10.23 5.85
CA GLU A 112 -11.19 10.74 4.62
C GLU A 112 -10.71 10.05 3.33
N LYS A 113 -9.45 9.58 3.30
CA LYS A 113 -8.78 9.03 2.11
C LYS A 113 -8.29 7.60 2.32
N ASN A 114 -9.04 6.83 3.10
CA ASN A 114 -8.79 5.40 3.25
C ASN A 114 -8.81 4.70 1.89
N HIS A 115 -7.75 3.96 1.59
CA HIS A 115 -7.68 3.19 0.35
C HIS A 115 -6.89 1.90 0.56
N ILE A 116 -7.05 0.97 -0.38
CA ILE A 116 -6.29 -0.28 -0.40
C ILE A 116 -5.19 -0.14 -1.43
N GLN A 117 -3.99 -0.59 -1.06
CA GLN A 117 -2.91 -0.81 -2.02
C GLN A 117 -2.65 -2.30 -2.17
N ILE A 118 -2.36 -2.69 -3.41
CA ILE A 118 -1.99 -4.06 -3.76
C ILE A 118 -0.60 -4.01 -4.40
N CYS A 119 0.35 -4.72 -3.80
CA CYS A 119 1.66 -4.95 -4.40
C CYS A 119 1.67 -6.35 -5.03
N VAL A 120 1.94 -6.43 -6.33
CA VAL A 120 2.06 -7.70 -7.06
C VAL A 120 3.54 -8.07 -7.16
N ARG A 121 3.94 -9.17 -6.51
CA ARG A 121 5.31 -9.71 -6.54
C ARG A 121 5.49 -10.70 -7.67
N ASN A 122 4.49 -11.57 -7.87
CA ASN A 122 4.49 -12.56 -8.93
C ASN A 122 3.70 -12.04 -10.13
N ARG A 123 4.37 -11.76 -11.25
CA ARG A 123 3.74 -11.23 -12.47
C ARG A 123 2.64 -12.13 -13.03
N ASN A 124 2.68 -13.43 -12.75
CA ASN A 124 1.62 -14.37 -13.14
C ASN A 124 0.25 -14.08 -12.47
N CYS A 125 0.22 -13.20 -11.46
CA CYS A 125 -0.99 -12.71 -10.84
C CYS A 125 -1.73 -11.69 -11.72
N ILE A 126 -1.03 -11.01 -12.63
CA ILE A 126 -1.66 -10.10 -13.59
C ILE A 126 -2.22 -10.95 -14.72
N LYS A 127 -3.53 -11.14 -14.75
CA LYS A 127 -4.21 -11.99 -15.74
C LYS A 127 -4.52 -11.25 -17.03
N GLY A 128 -4.60 -9.94 -16.96
CA GLY A 128 -4.83 -9.07 -18.09
C GLY A 128 -4.92 -7.62 -17.65
N TYR A 129 -4.88 -6.74 -18.63
CA TYR A 129 -5.14 -5.32 -18.46
C TYR A 129 -5.99 -4.83 -19.62
N PHE A 130 -6.76 -3.78 -19.39
CA PHE A 130 -7.69 -3.24 -20.37
C PHE A 130 -7.78 -1.73 -20.26
N LEU A 131 -8.16 -1.11 -21.38
CA LEU A 131 -8.54 0.29 -21.42
C LEU A 131 -9.97 0.42 -20.89
N PRO A 132 -10.20 1.14 -19.76
CA PRO A 132 -11.55 1.39 -19.29
C PRO A 132 -12.36 2.10 -20.37
N ARG A 133 -13.62 1.70 -20.54
CA ARG A 133 -14.54 2.41 -21.43
C ARG A 133 -14.83 3.79 -20.85
N ALA A 134 -15.04 4.77 -21.73
CA ALA A 134 -15.59 6.06 -21.32
C ALA A 134 -16.92 5.83 -20.58
N LYS A 135 -17.15 6.63 -19.53
CA LYS A 135 -18.40 6.62 -18.78
C LYS A 135 -19.58 6.80 -19.75
N GLY A 136 -20.49 5.83 -19.76
CA GLY A 136 -21.75 5.93 -20.48
C GLY A 136 -22.80 6.70 -19.66
N PRO A 137 -23.99 6.99 -20.23
CA PRO A 137 -25.05 7.73 -19.54
C PRO A 137 -25.53 7.09 -18.23
N ASP A 138 -25.32 5.78 -18.04
CA ASP A 138 -25.69 5.05 -16.81
C ASP A 138 -24.59 5.08 -15.72
N SER A 139 -23.47 5.77 -15.94
CA SER A 139 -22.45 5.93 -14.91
C SER A 139 -22.95 6.88 -13.82
N TYR A 140 -22.72 6.54 -12.54
CA TYR A 140 -23.00 7.45 -11.42
C TYR A 140 -22.43 8.84 -11.73
N PRO A 141 -23.24 9.90 -11.63
CA PRO A 141 -22.77 11.23 -11.93
C PRO A 141 -21.74 11.61 -10.87
N ASP A 142 -20.63 12.20 -11.31
CA ASP A 142 -19.60 12.74 -10.40
C ASP A 142 -20.17 13.80 -9.45
N SER A 143 -21.35 14.34 -9.75
CA SER A 143 -22.10 15.29 -8.92
C SER A 143 -22.56 14.71 -7.58
N LEU A 144 -22.82 13.40 -7.46
CA LEU A 144 -23.22 12.80 -6.19
C LEU A 144 -22.08 12.81 -5.16
N LEU A 145 -20.82 12.74 -5.63
CA LEU A 145 -19.63 12.95 -4.81
C LEU A 145 -19.38 14.44 -4.51
N GLN A 146 -19.83 15.35 -5.38
CA GLN A 146 -19.70 16.79 -5.20
C GLN A 146 -20.74 17.35 -4.21
N GLU A 147 -21.98 16.84 -4.24
CA GLU A 147 -23.06 17.20 -3.30
C GLU A 147 -22.79 16.71 -1.87
N LEU A 148 -22.24 15.51 -1.69
CA LEU A 148 -21.84 15.00 -0.37
C LEU A 148 -20.72 15.84 0.27
N ASN A 149 -19.82 16.40 -0.54
CA ASN A 149 -18.76 17.30 -0.07
C ASN A 149 -19.26 18.73 0.27
N LEU A 150 -20.41 19.15 -0.27
CA LEU A 150 -21.05 20.44 0.04
C LEU A 150 -21.92 20.38 1.31
N SER A 151 -22.37 19.20 1.72
CA SER A 151 -23.14 19.00 2.96
C SER A 151 -22.30 18.76 4.21
N ALA A 152 -20.98 18.56 4.05
CA ALA A 152 -20.04 18.25 5.13
C ALA A 152 -19.11 19.43 5.50
N SER A 153 -19.38 20.63 4.97
CA SER A 153 -18.66 21.88 5.24
C SER A 153 -19.48 22.86 6.07
#